data_AF-A0A818EE48-F1
#
_entry.id   AF-A0A818EE48-F1
#
_cell.length_a   1.000
_cell.length_b   1.000
_cell.length_c   1.000
_cell.angle_alpha   90.00
_cell.angle_beta   90.00
_cell.angle_gamma   90.00
#
_symmetry.space_group_name_H-M   'P 1'
#
loop_
_entity.id
_entity.type
_entity.pdbx_description
1 polymer ?
#
loop_
_entity_poly.entity_id
_entity_poly.type
_entity_poly.pdbx_seq_one_letter_code
_entity_poly.pdbx_strand_id
1 'polypeptide(L)'
;MSSVDTQQYLICPLTLQLFNEPVTAEDGHTYERKAITEWITQHGTSPITKKFLSINRLTPNYAIKDAVEAFKQQQAQSNILPSISIADANVNG
;
A
#
# COMPACT_ATOMS: atom_id res chain seq x y z
N MET A 1 3.30 19.04 -6.26
CA MET A 1 2.82 17.72 -5.81
C MET A 1 4.03 17.01 -5.23
N SER A 2 4.11 16.97 -3.90
CA SER A 2 5.22 16.41 -3.13
C SER A 2 5.16 14.88 -3.15
N SER A 3 6.32 14.20 -3.19
CA SER A 3 6.46 12.72 -3.21
C SER A 3 5.79 11.97 -2.04
N VAL A 4 5.19 12.66 -1.07
CA VAL A 4 4.59 12.10 0.14
C VAL A 4 3.15 11.61 -0.12
N ASP A 5 2.44 12.18 -1.09
CA ASP A 5 1.02 11.89 -1.30
C ASP A 5 0.75 10.53 -1.98
N THR A 6 1.70 10.03 -2.77
CA THR A 6 1.53 8.77 -3.51
C THR A 6 1.41 7.54 -2.60
N GLN A 7 1.98 7.59 -1.40
CA GLN A 7 1.97 6.47 -0.45
C GLN A 7 0.58 6.19 0.13
N GLN A 8 -0.28 7.21 0.20
CA GLN A 8 -1.59 7.11 0.82
C GLN A 8 -2.49 6.10 0.09
N TYR A 9 -2.33 5.96 -1.22
CA TYR A 9 -3.07 5.01 -2.06
C TYR A 9 -2.62 3.54 -1.88
N LEU A 10 -1.49 3.31 -1.21
CA LEU A 10 -0.95 1.98 -0.92
C LEU A 10 -1.28 1.53 0.51
N ILE A 11 -2.03 2.33 1.26
CA ILE A 11 -2.41 2.07 2.65
C ILE A 11 -3.86 1.59 2.70
N CYS A 12 -4.10 0.51 3.44
CA CYS A 12 -5.44 0.02 3.72
C CYS A 12 -6.18 0.99 4.65
N PRO A 13 -7.40 1.44 4.29
CA PRO A 13 -8.16 2.38 5.11
C PRO A 13 -8.69 1.78 6.43
N LEU A 14 -8.69 0.45 6.57
CA LEU A 14 -9.09 -0.23 7.81
C LEU A 14 -7.90 -0.46 8.76
N THR A 15 -6.80 -0.99 8.23
CA THR A 15 -5.63 -1.35 9.07
C THR A 15 -4.68 -0.18 9.25
N LEU A 16 -4.76 0.84 8.39
CA LEU A 16 -3.81 1.96 8.32
C LEU A 16 -2.36 1.51 8.10
N GLN A 17 -2.18 0.36 7.43
CA GLN A 17 -0.88 -0.21 7.07
C GLN A 17 -0.81 -0.40 5.55
N LEU A 18 0.41 -0.54 5.01
CA LEU A 18 0.60 -0.95 3.62
C LEU A 18 -0.15 -2.26 3.35
N PHE A 19 -0.78 -2.36 2.18
CA PHE A 19 -1.46 -3.59 1.79
C PHE A 19 -0.49 -4.78 1.71
N ASN A 20 -0.95 -5.94 2.17
CA ASN A 20 -0.30 -7.23 1.96
C ASN A 20 -1.14 -8.11 1.03
N GLU A 21 -2.43 -8.25 1.30
CA GLU A 21 -3.39 -8.95 0.44
C GLU A 21 -4.56 -8.04 0.07
N PRO A 22 -4.33 -7.04 -0.82
CA PRO A 22 -5.36 -6.10 -1.21
C PRO A 22 -6.51 -6.81 -1.95
N VAL A 23 -7.74 -6.53 -1.55
CA VAL A 23 -8.97 -6.95 -2.23
C VAL A 23 -9.88 -5.76 -2.48
N THR A 24 -10.50 -5.73 -3.65
CA THR A 24 -11.52 -4.75 -4.02
C THR A 24 -12.90 -5.31 -3.74
N ALA A 25 -13.72 -4.53 -3.04
CA ALA A 25 -15.12 -4.84 -2.79
C ALA A 25 -16.02 -4.29 -3.91
N GLU A 26 -17.28 -4.74 -3.95
CA GLU A 26 -18.26 -4.34 -5.00
C GLU A 26 -18.62 -2.85 -4.98
N ASP A 27 -18.24 -2.12 -3.92
CA ASP A 27 -18.37 -0.66 -3.84
C ASP A 27 -17.16 0.11 -4.43
N GLY A 28 -16.18 -0.62 -4.99
CA GLY A 28 -15.01 -0.07 -5.66
C GLY A 28 -13.82 0.25 -4.76
N HIS A 29 -13.94 0.10 -3.44
CA HIS A 29 -12.83 0.37 -2.51
C HIS A 29 -11.95 -0.86 -2.30
N THR A 30 -10.67 -0.61 -2.01
CA THR A 30 -9.69 -1.67 -1.75
C THR A 30 -9.36 -1.72 -0.26
N TYR A 31 -9.31 -2.93 0.29
CA TYR A 31 -9.07 -3.22 1.70
C TYR A 31 -8.09 -4.38 1.86
N GLU A 32 -7.51 -4.50 3.05
CA GLU A 32 -6.76 -5.70 3.44
C GLU A 32 -7.73 -6.86 3.62
N ARG A 33 -7.47 -8.02 2.99
CA ARG A 33 -8.39 -9.16 2.92
C ARG A 33 -8.93 -9.57 4.27
N LYS A 34 -8.05 -9.76 5.25
CA LYS A 34 -8.42 -10.21 6.59
C LYS A 34 -9.34 -9.20 7.27
N ALA A 35 -8.94 -7.92 7.26
CA ALA A 35 -9.68 -6.85 7.93
C ALA A 35 -11.09 -6.63 7.36
N ILE A 36 -11.23 -6.61 6.02
CA ILE A 36 -12.57 -6.44 5.42
C ILE A 36 -13.46 -7.66 5.62
N THR A 37 -12.89 -8.87 5.61
CA THR A 37 -13.66 -10.10 5.88
C THR A 37 -14.22 -10.09 7.30
N GLU A 38 -13.41 -9.72 8.29
CA GLU A 38 -13.85 -9.57 9.69
C GLU A 38 -14.91 -8.47 9.83
N TRP A 39 -14.72 -7.33 9.15
CA TRP A 39 -15.68 -6.24 9.16
C TRP A 39 -17.04 -6.65 8.58
N ILE A 40 -17.06 -7.28 7.39
CA ILE A 40 -18.30 -7.74 6.75
C ILE A 40 -18.99 -8.80 7.61
N THR A 41 -18.23 -9.69 8.26
CA THR A 41 -18.80 -10.70 9.17
C THR A 41 -19.55 -10.06 10.34
N GLN A 42 -19.04 -8.94 10.88
CA GLN A 42 -19.64 -8.24 12.02
C GLN A 42 -20.74 -7.25 11.63
N HIS A 43 -20.58 -6.54 10.50
CA HIS A 43 -21.40 -5.38 10.15
C HIS A 43 -22.17 -5.53 8.83
N GLY A 44 -21.82 -6.50 7.98
CA GLY A 44 -22.46 -6.74 6.68
C GLY A 44 -22.31 -5.62 5.63
N THR A 45 -21.52 -4.59 5.90
CA THR A 45 -21.49 -3.35 5.09
C THR A 45 -20.08 -2.87 4.78
N SER A 46 -19.95 -1.94 3.85
CA SER A 46 -18.72 -1.21 3.57
C SER A 46 -18.35 -0.29 4.73
N PRO A 47 -17.09 -0.28 5.18
CA PRO A 47 -16.61 0.69 6.16
C PRO A 47 -16.78 2.14 5.71
N ILE A 48 -16.68 2.40 4.40
CA ILE A 48 -16.66 3.74 3.80
C ILE A 48 -18.05 4.15 3.33
N THR A 49 -18.66 3.36 2.44
CA THR A 49 -19.92 3.74 1.78
C THR A 49 -21.16 3.31 2.54
N LYS A 50 -21.00 2.48 3.58
CA LYS A 50 -22.09 1.88 4.37
C LYS A 50 -23.07 1.01 3.57
N LYS A 51 -22.78 0.74 2.28
CA LYS A 51 -23.57 -0.18 1.44
C LYS A 51 -23.31 -1.63 1.85
N PHE A 52 -24.28 -2.52 1.66
CA PHE A 52 -24.09 -3.95 1.91
C PHE A 52 -22.97 -4.52 1.06
N LEU A 53 -22.17 -5.41 1.65
CA LEU A 53 -21.08 -6.11 0.97
C LEU A 53 -21.21 -7.63 1.20
N SER A 54 -20.80 -8.40 0.19
CA SER A 54 -20.63 -9.85 0.32
C SER A 54 -19.16 -10.25 0.32
N ILE A 55 -18.75 -11.10 1.28
CA ILE A 55 -17.39 -11.67 1.34
C ILE A 55 -17.04 -12.39 0.03
N ASN A 56 -18.01 -13.08 -0.58
CA ASN A 56 -17.82 -13.84 -1.82
C ASN A 56 -17.61 -12.95 -3.05
N ARG A 57 -17.82 -11.63 -2.94
CA ARG A 57 -17.63 -10.65 -4.00
C ARG A 57 -16.32 -9.88 -3.88
N LEU A 58 -15.49 -10.21 -2.90
CA LEU A 58 -14.16 -9.63 -2.75
C LEU A 58 -13.23 -10.18 -3.85
N THR A 59 -12.68 -9.28 -4.66
CA THR A 59 -11.79 -9.64 -5.76
C THR A 59 -10.35 -9.24 -5.43
N PRO A 60 -9.32 -10.09 -5.63
CA PRO A 60 -7.93 -9.68 -5.44
C PRO A 60 -7.56 -8.46 -6.30
N ASN A 61 -6.83 -7.50 -5.73
CA ASN A 61 -6.32 -6.34 -6.46
C ASN A 61 -4.80 -6.45 -6.68
N TYR A 62 -4.41 -7.19 -7.72
CA TYR A 62 -3.00 -7.42 -8.03
C TYR A 62 -2.24 -6.15 -8.39
N ALA A 63 -2.90 -5.16 -9.02
CA ALA A 63 -2.25 -3.90 -9.37
C ALA A 63 -1.76 -3.14 -8.12
N ILE A 64 -2.57 -3.08 -7.05
CA ILE A 64 -2.15 -2.48 -5.78
C ILE A 64 -1.07 -3.32 -5.09
N LYS A 65 -1.18 -4.66 -5.17
CA LYS A 65 -0.16 -5.56 -4.62
C LYS A 65 1.21 -5.30 -5.25
N ASP A 66 1.28 -5.29 -6.58
CA ASP A 66 2.50 -5.05 -7.34
C ASP A 66 3.06 -3.65 -7.05
N ALA A 67 2.19 -2.64 -6.93
CA ALA A 67 2.61 -1.28 -6.58
C ALA A 67 3.23 -1.20 -5.16
N VAL A 68 2.67 -1.92 -4.18
CA VAL A 68 3.26 -1.99 -2.83
C VAL A 68 4.60 -2.72 -2.84
N GLU A 69 4.72 -3.80 -3.61
CA GLU A 69 5.98 -4.54 -3.75
C GLU A 69 7.07 -3.68 -4.39
N ALA A 70 6.76 -2.98 -5.48
CA ALA A 70 7.68 -2.04 -6.12
C ALA A 70 8.08 -0.91 -5.16
N PHE A 71 7.14 -0.39 -4.37
CA PHE A 71 7.41 0.63 -3.37
C PHE A 71 8.36 0.13 -2.27
N LYS A 72 8.14 -1.09 -1.74
CA LYS A 72 9.03 -1.71 -0.74
C LYS A 72 10.45 -1.90 -1.29
N GLN A 73 10.58 -2.29 -2.56
CA GLN A 73 11.88 -2.45 -3.23
C GLN A 73 12.61 -1.10 -3.40
N GLN A 74 11.90 -0.04 -3.80
CA GLN A 74 12.48 1.30 -3.91
C GLN A 74 12.97 1.82 -2.56
N GLN A 75 12.18 1.64 -1.49
CA GLN A 75 12.60 2.04 -0.14
C GLN A 75 13.86 1.29 0.32
N ALA A 76 13.92 -0.02 0.05
CA ALA A 76 15.10 -0.81 0.36
C ALA A 76 16.34 -0.27 -0.38
N GLN A 77 16.23 0.02 -1.68
CA GLN A 77 17.34 0.57 -2.48
C GLN A 77 17.78 1.97 -2.04
N SER A 78 16.83 2.85 -1.68
CA SER A 78 17.17 4.18 -1.13
C SER A 78 17.88 4.11 0.22
N ASN A 79 17.67 3.05 0.99
CA ASN A 79 18.39 2.80 2.24
C ASN A 79 19.80 2.18 2.06
N ILE A 80 20.21 1.83 0.82
CA ILE A 80 21.49 1.15 0.55
C ILE A 80 22.48 2.08 -0.22
N LEU A 81 22.25 3.39 -0.27
CA LEU A 81 23.33 4.31 -0.63
C LEU A 81 24.09 4.71 0.64
N PRO A 82 25.25 4.10 0.97
CA PRO A 82 26.25 4.87 1.69
C PRO A 82 26.59 6.03 0.76
N SER A 83 26.58 7.25 1.29
CA SER A 83 27.22 8.40 0.67
C SER A 83 28.57 7.91 0.16
N ILE A 84 28.75 7.81 -1.16
CA ILE A 84 30.06 7.52 -1.73
C ILE A 84 30.93 8.68 -1.27
N SER A 85 31.77 8.42 -0.26
CA SER A 85 32.78 9.34 0.21
C SER A 85 33.77 9.47 -0.93
N ILE A 86 33.68 10.57 -1.67
CA ILE A 86 34.72 10.96 -2.63
C ILE A 86 35.86 11.54 -1.80
N ALA A 87 36.61 10.67 -1.13
CA ALA A 87 37.93 11.02 -0.63
C ALA A 87 38.90 11.00 -1.83
N ASP A 88 39.63 12.11 -1.96
CA ASP A 88 40.90 12.25 -2.68
C ASP A 88 40.91 12.07 -4.19
N ALA A 89 40.69 13.18 -4.91
CA ALA A 89 41.53 13.58 -6.05
C ALA A 89 41.12 14.98 -6.57
N ASN A 90 41.69 16.05 -6.00
CA ASN A 90 42.34 17.08 -6.80
C ASN A 90 43.10 18.09 -5.91
N VAL A 91 44.36 17.81 -5.63
CA VAL A 91 45.34 18.86 -5.34
C VAL A 91 45.66 19.56 -6.65
N ASN A 92 45.19 20.80 -6.82
CA ASN A 92 45.79 21.79 -7.71
C ASN A 92 45.80 23.07 -6.88
N GLY A 93 46.96 23.54 -6.41
CA GLY A 93 48.13 23.83 -7.22
C GLY A 93 48.07 25.32 -7.53
#